data_AF-A0AA50SGK1-F1
#
_entry.id   AF-A0AA50SGK1-F1
#
_cell.length_a   1.000
_cell.length_b   1.000
_cell.length_c   1.000
_cell.angle_alpha   90.00
_cell.angle_beta   90.00
_cell.angle_gamma   90.00
#
_symmetry.space_group_name_H-M   'P 1'
#
loop_
_entity.id
_entity.type
_entity.pdbx_description
1 polymer ?
#
loop_
_entity_poly.entity_id
_entity_poly.type
_entity_poly.pdbx_seq_one_letter_code
_entity_poly.pdbx_strand_id
1 'polypeptide(L)' 'VSREWFFLLSHEVLNPMYCLFEYANKNNYSLQINPASYVNPDHLLYFKFIGR' A
#
# COMPACT_ATOMS: atom_id res chain seq x y z
N VAL A 1 20.30 -2.89 -8.79
CA VAL A 1 19.53 -4.03 -8.21
C VAL A 1 18.47 -3.56 -7.21
N SER A 2 18.81 -2.79 -6.16
CA SER A 2 17.81 -2.39 -5.15
C SER A 2 16.68 -1.48 -5.65
N ARG A 3 16.96 -0.61 -6.64
CA ARG A 3 15.98 0.38 -7.16
C ARG A 3 14.78 -0.27 -7.86
N GLU A 4 15.02 -1.36 -8.59
CA GLU A 4 13.97 -2.12 -9.30
C GLU A 4 13.12 -2.92 -8.31
N TRP A 5 13.76 -3.45 -7.25
CA TRP A 5 13.04 -4.10 -6.16
C TRP A 5 12.10 -3.13 -5.42
N PHE A 6 12.56 -1.92 -5.08
CA PHE A 6 11.68 -0.90 -4.48
C PHE A 6 10.55 -0.46 -5.42
N PHE A 7 10.79 -0.44 -6.74
CA PHE A 7 9.76 -0.12 -7.73
C PHE A 7 8.68 -1.20 -7.85
N LEU A 8 9.09 -2.47 -7.87
CA LEU A 8 8.14 -3.59 -7.87
C LEU A 8 7.37 -3.65 -6.54
N LEU A 9 8.06 -3.43 -5.43
CA LEU A 9 7.44 -3.40 -4.10
C LEU A 9 6.39 -2.29 -4.00
N SER A 10 6.68 -1.06 -4.44
CA SER A 10 5.68 0.00 -4.40
C SER A 10 4.46 -0.33 -5.25
N HIS A 11 4.65 -0.95 -6.42
CA HIS A 11 3.55 -1.43 -7.26
C HIS A 11 2.70 -2.50 -6.58
N GLU A 12 3.32 -3.46 -5.88
CA GLU A 12 2.59 -4.50 -5.13
C GLU A 12 1.86 -3.95 -3.92
N VAL A 13 2.45 -3.00 -3.19
CA VAL A 13 1.82 -2.33 -2.04
C VAL A 13 0.57 -1.55 -2.47
N LEU A 14 0.57 -1.04 -3.69
CA LEU A 14 -0.56 -0.34 -4.32
C LEU A 14 -1.59 -1.26 -4.95
N ASN A 15 -1.36 -2.57 -4.91
CA ASN A 15 -2.27 -3.52 -5.51
C ASN A 15 -3.60 -3.54 -4.71
N PRO A 16 -4.75 -3.28 -5.37
CA PRO A 16 -6.06 -3.27 -4.72
C PRO A 16 -6.41 -4.61 -4.05
N MET A 17 -5.76 -5.72 -4.45
CA MET A 17 -5.94 -7.03 -3.82
C MET A 17 -5.55 -7.04 -2.33
N TYR A 18 -4.54 -6.28 -1.92
CA TYR A 18 -4.11 -6.23 -0.52
C TYR A 18 -4.93 -5.24 0.32
N CYS A 19 -5.72 -4.38 -0.33
CA CYS A 19 -6.61 -3.38 0.29
C CYS A 19 -5.91 -2.46 1.31
N LEU A 20 -4.60 -2.22 1.15
CA LEU A 20 -3.78 -1.46 2.11
C LEU A 20 -3.94 0.06 1.94
N PHE A 21 -3.94 0.53 0.69
CA PHE A 21 -3.99 1.96 0.36
C PHE A 21 -5.11 2.25 -0.63
N GLU A 22 -5.70 3.44 -0.52
CA GLU A 22 -6.68 3.99 -1.44
C GLU A 22 -6.21 5.38 -1.91
N TYR A 23 -6.63 5.79 -3.11
CA TYR A 23 -6.40 7.14 -3.60
C TYR A 23 -7.33 8.12 -2.87
N ALA A 24 -6.73 9.07 -2.15
CA ALA A 24 -7.45 10.06 -1.36
C ALA A 24 -8.38 10.95 -2.22
N ASN A 25 -8.00 11.21 -3.47
CA ASN A 25 -8.79 12.01 -4.38
C ASN A 25 -8.43 11.70 -5.84
N LYS A 26 -9.39 11.79 -6.77
CA LYS A 26 -9.13 11.61 -8.23
C LYS A 26 -8.13 12.65 -8.79
N ASN A 27 -8.00 13.79 -8.11
CA ASN A 27 -7.16 14.91 -8.57
C ASN A 27 -5.81 15.00 -7.86
N ASN A 28 -5.70 14.39 -6.67
CA ASN A 28 -4.47 14.36 -5.90
C ASN A 28 -4.03 12.91 -5.85
N TYR A 29 -2.91 12.59 -6.50
CA TYR A 29 -2.21 11.31 -6.44
C TYR A 29 -1.61 11.05 -5.04
N SER A 30 -2.34 11.42 -3.99
CA SER A 30 -2.01 11.21 -2.60
C SER A 30 -2.61 9.87 -2.19
N LEU A 31 -1.74 8.95 -1.82
CA LEU A 31 -2.12 7.66 -1.27
C LEU A 31 -2.46 7.81 0.20
N GLN A 32 -3.61 7.31 0.60
CA GLN A 32 -4.04 7.24 1.98
C GLN A 32 -4.25 5.80 2.41
N ILE A 33 -4.12 5.55 3.70
CA ILE A 33 -4.41 4.24 4.29
C ILE A 33 -5.90 3.96 4.09
N ASN A 34 -6.22 2.82 3.50
CA ASN A 34 -7.61 2.45 3.30
C ASN A 34 -8.26 2.11 4.67
N PRO A 35 -9.32 2.80 5.10
CA PRO A 35 -10.04 2.44 6.33
C PRO A 35 -10.69 1.04 6.25
N ALA A 36 -10.94 0.53 5.04
CA ALA A 36 -11.41 -0.83 4.81
C ALA A 36 -10.28 -1.89 4.80
N SER A 37 -9.02 -1.49 5.06
CA SER A 37 -7.88 -2.43 5.12
C SER A 37 -8.04 -3.53 6.16
N TYR A 38 -8.94 -3.38 7.14
CA TYR A 38 -9.26 -4.41 8.14
C TYR A 38 -9.76 -5.73 7.54
N VAL A 39 -10.23 -5.72 6.28
CA VAL A 39 -10.59 -6.93 5.52
C VAL A 39 -9.40 -7.88 5.41
N ASN A 40 -8.18 -7.35 5.41
CA ASN A 40 -6.97 -8.14 5.46
C ASN A 40 -6.48 -8.26 6.91
N PRO A 41 -6.54 -9.46 7.53
CA PRO A 41 -6.11 -9.65 8.92
C PRO A 41 -4.63 -9.34 9.15
N ASP A 42 -3.81 -9.41 8.10
CA ASP A 42 -2.37 -9.13 8.16
C ASP A 42 -2.01 -7.66 7.85
N HIS A 43 -3.00 -6.77 7.65
CA HIS A 43 -2.75 -5.38 7.25
C HIS A 43 -1.76 -4.62 8.15
N LEU A 44 -1.76 -4.87 9.47
CA LEU A 44 -0.83 -4.25 10.42
C LEU A 44 0.62 -4.67 10.19
N LEU A 45 0.85 -5.93 9.82
CA LEU A 45 2.19 -6.43 9.49
C LEU A 45 2.71 -5.78 8.21
N TYR A 46 1.85 -5.60 7.21
CA TYR A 46 2.19 -4.88 5.98
C TYR A 46 2.53 -3.41 6.26
N PHE A 47 1.74 -2.68 7.06
CA PHE A 47 2.09 -1.29 7.42
C PHE A 47 3.42 -1.19 8.15
N LYS A 48 3.71 -2.14 9.06
CA LYS A 48 4.99 -2.20 9.78
C LYS A 48 6.16 -2.58 8.86
N PHE A 49 5.92 -3.39 7.84
CA PHE A 49 6.93 -3.77 6.85
C PHE A 49 7.27 -2.60 5.91
N ILE A 50 6.24 -1.89 5.42
CA ILE A 50 6.42 -0.74 4.52
C ILE A 50 7.06 0.45 5.24
N GLY A 51 6.79 0.62 6.54
CA GLY A 51 7.38 1.68 7.34
C GLY A 51 8.82 1.44 7.82
N ARG A 52 9.43 0.30 7.49
CA ARG A 52 10.83 -0.03 7.82
C ARG A 52 11.76 0.24 6.66
#